data_AF-A0A259PSU2-F1
#
_entry.id   AF-A0A259PSU2-F1
#
_cell.length_a   1.000
_cell.length_b   1.000
_cell.length_c   1.000
_cell.angle_alpha   90.00
_cell.angle_beta   90.00
_cell.angle_gamma   90.00
#
_symmetry.space_group_name_H-M   'P 1'
#
loop_
_entity.id
_entity.type
_entity.pdbx_description
1 polymer ?
#
loop_
_entity_poly.entity_id
_entity_poly.type
_entity_poly.pdbx_seq_one_letter_code
_entity_poly.pdbx_strand_id
1 'polypeptide(L)' 'LFKVDVESVQVANIKGKVKRTARGTGRRNHVKKAYVCLKAGQELNFAQEGI' A
#
# COMPACT_ATOMS: atom_id res chain seq x y z
N LEU A 1 -14.03 -7.86 1.44
CA LEU A 1 -13.04 -7.41 0.45
C LEU A 1 -12.26 -8.60 -0.09
N PHE A 2 -11.65 -9.47 0.72
CA PHE A 2 -11.16 -10.78 0.23
C PHE A 2 -11.41 -11.84 1.31
N LYS A 3 -12.09 -12.95 0.98
CA LYS A 3 -12.33 -14.07 1.91
C LYS A 3 -11.09 -14.98 1.97
N VAL A 4 -9.98 -14.43 2.42
CA VAL A 4 -8.69 -15.13 2.54
C VAL A 4 -8.14 -14.97 3.96
N ASP A 5 -7.44 -15.98 4.42
CA ASP A 5 -6.70 -16.01 5.67
C ASP A 5 -5.29 -15.44 5.48
N VAL A 6 -5.00 -14.40 6.26
CA VAL A 6 -3.70 -13.74 6.27
C VAL A 6 -2.82 -14.35 7.34
N GLU A 7 -1.55 -14.61 7.01
CA GLU A 7 -0.55 -15.11 7.95
C GLU A 7 0.18 -13.96 8.66
N SER A 8 0.65 -12.97 7.91
CA SER A 8 1.35 -11.82 8.48
C SER A 8 1.22 -10.56 7.63
N VAL A 9 1.36 -9.40 8.27
CA VAL A 9 1.35 -8.09 7.63
C VAL A 9 2.56 -7.28 8.07
N GLN A 10 3.33 -6.78 7.11
CA GLN A 10 4.42 -5.85 7.35
C GLN A 10 4.08 -4.49 6.76
N VAL A 11 4.19 -3.44 7.57
CA VAL A 11 3.78 -2.09 7.18
C VAL A 11 5.00 -1.18 7.01
N ALA A 12 5.06 -0.52 5.86
CA ALA A 12 6.09 0.47 5.55
C ALA A 12 5.47 1.87 5.44
N ASN A 13 5.90 2.79 6.31
CA ASN A 13 5.50 4.19 6.30
C ASN A 13 6.47 5.01 5.47
N ILE A 14 6.03 5.47 4.29
CA ILE A 14 6.83 6.31 3.40
C ILE A 14 6.43 7.76 3.61
N LYS A 15 7.36 8.54 4.18
CA LYS A 15 7.16 9.97 4.33
C LYS A 15 7.22 10.66 2.96
N GLY A 16 6.25 11.51 2.69
CA GLY A 16 6.24 12.30 1.45
C GLY A 16 7.49 13.17 1.33
N LYS A 17 8.06 13.25 0.14
CA LYS A 17 9.25 14.07 -0.13
C LYS A 17 8.87 15.56 -0.13
N VAL A 18 9.70 16.37 0.51
CA VAL A 18 9.64 17.83 0.39
C VAL A 18 10.19 18.21 -0.98
N LYS A 19 9.47 19.06 -1.72
CA LYS A 19 9.82 19.51 -3.06
C LYS A 19 9.64 21.02 -3.17
N ARG A 20 10.65 21.68 -3.74
CA ARG A 20 10.57 23.10 -4.07
C ARG A 20 9.89 23.28 -5.43
N THR A 21 8.94 24.18 -5.50
CA THR A 21 8.31 24.66 -6.73
C THR A 21 8.58 26.16 -6.87
N ALA A 22 8.24 26.75 -8.02
CA ALA A 22 8.44 28.19 -8.26
C ALA A 22 7.71 29.09 -7.25
N ARG A 23 6.64 28.57 -6.62
CA ARG A 23 5.81 29.30 -5.64
C ARG A 23 6.15 29.00 -4.17
N GLY A 24 7.14 28.16 -3.90
CA GLY A 24 7.58 27.85 -2.54
C GLY A 24 7.94 26.38 -2.30
N THR A 25 8.05 26.00 -1.03
CA THR A 25 8.40 24.63 -0.62
C THR A 25 7.15 23.86 -0.18
N GLY A 26 6.76 22.84 -0.96
CA GLY A 26 5.63 21.97 -0.67
C GLY A 26 6.07 20.54 -0.31
N ARG A 27 5.14 19.71 0.14
CA ARG A 27 5.40 18.29 0.45
C ARG A 27 4.41 17.41 -0.30
N ARG A 28 4.87 16.26 -0.81
CA ARG A 28 3.97 15.21 -1.33
C ARG A 28 3.25 14.52 -0.18
N ASN A 29 2.11 13.90 -0.46
CA ASN A 29 1.36 13.12 0.52
C ASN A 29 2.19 11.94 1.04
N HIS A 30 1.94 11.60 2.31
CA HIS A 30 2.49 10.40 2.93
C HIS A 30 1.78 9.16 2.38
N VAL A 31 2.52 8.06 2.25
CA VAL A 31 1.96 6.78 1.81
C VAL A 31 2.30 5.73 2.85
N LYS A 32 1.30 4.95 3.27
CA LYS A 32 1.48 3.76 4.08
C LYS A 32 1.27 2.55 3.18
N LYS A 33 2.31 1.73 3.00
CA LYS A 33 2.25 0.48 2.24
C LYS A 33 2.12 -0.69 3.20
N ALA A 34 1.30 -1.68 2.85
CA ALA A 34 1.19 -2.93 3.58
C ALA A 34 1.60 -4.08 2.65
N TYR A 35 2.57 -4.86 3.08
CA TYR A 35 2.95 -6.13 2.48
C TYR A 35 2.25 -7.23 3.25
N VAL A 36 1.46 -8.05 2.56
CA VAL A 36 0.58 -9.04 3.17
C VAL A 36 1.00 -10.41 2.69
N CYS A 37 1.25 -11.32 3.64
CA CYS A 37 1.54 -12.73 3.36
C CYS A 37 0.27 -13.56 3.61
N LEU A 38 -0.15 -14.31 2.60
CA LEU A 38 -1.29 -15.23 2.68
C LEU A 38 -0.81 -16.59 3.17
N LYS A 39 -1.71 -17.34 3.82
CA LYS A 39 -1.42 -18.74 4.16
C LYS A 39 -1.16 -19.56 2.90
N ALA A 40 -0.27 -20.54 3.01
CA ALA A 40 0.08 -21.45 1.92
C ALA A 40 -1.17 -22.13 1.34
N GLY A 41 -1.34 -22.06 0.02
CA GLY A 41 -2.46 -22.66 -0.70
C GLY A 41 -3.68 -21.75 -0.93
N GLN A 42 -3.63 -20.48 -0.50
CA GLN A 42 -4.64 -19.48 -0.85
C GLN A 42 -4.12 -18.52 -1.93
N GLU A 43 -4.91 -18.34 -2.99
CA GLU A 43 -4.61 -17.44 -4.11
C GLU A 43 -5.53 -16.22 -4.10
N LEU A 44 -4.96 -15.06 -4.41
CA LEU A 44 -5.71 -13.80 -4.51
C LEU A 44 -5.90 -13.43 -5.98
N ASN A 45 -7.14 -13.52 -6.46
CA ASN A 45 -7.49 -13.13 -7.83
C ASN A 45 -7.91 -11.66 -7.88
N PHE A 46 -7.00 -10.79 -8.34
CA PHE A 46 -7.22 -9.34 -8.44
C PHE A 46 -8.04 -8.91 -9.67
N ALA A 47 -8.30 -9.83 -10.61
CA ALA A 47 -8.92 -9.51 -11.90
C ALA A 47 -10.44 -9.29 -11.85
N GLN A 48 -11.13 -9.65 -10.76
CA GLN A 48 -12.59 -9.67 -10.69
C GLN A 48 -13.21 -8.56 -9.82
N GLU A 49 -12.41 -7.81 -9.04
CA GLU A 49 -12.90 -6.75 -8.15
C GLU A 49 -12.27 -5.37 -8.44
N GLY A 50 -12.21 -4.99 -9.71
CA GLY A 50 -11.83 -3.63 -10.12
C GLY A 50 -13.06 -2.81 -10.50
N ILE A 51 -13.38 -1.78 -9.70
CA ILE A 51 -14.17 -0.60 -10.10
C ILE A 51 -13.20 0.42 -10.70
#